data_AF-A0A355F3I5-F1
#
_entry.id   AF-A0A355F3I5-F1
#
_cell.length_a   1.000
_cell.length_b   1.000
_cell.length_c   1.000
_cell.angle_alpha   90.00
_cell.angle_beta   90.00
_cell.angle_gamma   90.00
#
_symmetry.space_group_name_H-M   'P 1'
#
loop_
_entity.id
_entity.type
_entity.pdbx_description
1 polymer ?
#
loop_
_entity_poly.entity_id
_entity_poly.type
_entity_poly.pdbx_seq_one_letter_code
_entity_poly.pdbx_strand_id
1 'polypeptide(L)'
;MPDSDDLSHHETQTALPGPLLVTGFWDKVGTWALPASSLSLASAFVLVVTILFLVRNREMRSLFLLSWKSGLVIAVVAAAIAWSIVILCGRRPGRLWPRVWALIVAGLCTASVILVPLFPEATWVSALTVAGAAAAVTLGSRLVRLPPDSGMIPKIAPLTALLVLAGVLPAVAWLGDSIVAGKRERVAAMIEQVRRWTTEVAAVAGRDWTGGGWEDANRAAASLAQIQPAAKLDLSLWREAFYLERDQELAQEVGKLLQATAQGFDEDRVPRVSRLRDPAFYFDPVAKRWEESAVFPEASETVGRYFQEMGRIFQELDLQVGLAESTALAELKKSYLEESRPGVVKQLSGQMQEWTDHWAVFRVPGHDTLLGFSEMPLGKLLKSPIPTLGIPASDLPVLLSLSFQRVRSFKLIPGCRPLAPYTETKDGSSRQYSRLDCFSYGPRTDTLGAWPRIEMRLVYASQANRGLLSDQKPSEIYFLFPLPEGRVENEFQKQVMSDLAEAVRETTEREVAPIDRSGSTENGFRVRGEGLTITVYKPSFEPLYEKRKALVVRAERKG
;
A
#
# COMPACT_ATOMS: atom_id res chain seq x y z
N MET A 1 -72.96 -39.15 -28.74
CA MET A 1 -71.87 -38.94 -29.72
C MET A 1 -70.60 -38.73 -28.90
N PRO A 2 -69.55 -39.52 -29.13
CA PRO A 2 -68.48 -39.74 -28.15
C PRO A 2 -67.34 -38.73 -28.27
N ASP A 3 -66.62 -38.59 -27.15
CA ASP A 3 -65.56 -37.64 -26.82
C ASP A 3 -64.31 -37.73 -27.71
N SER A 4 -63.70 -36.57 -27.94
CA SER A 4 -62.52 -36.34 -28.78
C SER A 4 -61.17 -36.59 -28.08
N ASP A 5 -61.13 -37.29 -26.95
CA ASP A 5 -59.92 -37.47 -26.14
C ASP A 5 -59.10 -38.74 -26.47
N ASP A 6 -59.54 -39.59 -27.39
CA ASP A 6 -58.90 -40.90 -27.68
C ASP A 6 -58.06 -40.98 -28.97
N LEU A 7 -57.67 -39.84 -29.55
CA LEU A 7 -56.84 -39.83 -30.76
C LEU A 7 -55.33 -39.99 -30.50
N SER A 8 -54.86 -39.95 -29.24
CA SER A 8 -53.43 -40.06 -28.93
C SER A 8 -52.86 -41.49 -28.90
N HIS A 9 -53.70 -42.52 -29.02
CA HIS A 9 -53.26 -43.91 -28.99
C HIS A 9 -53.24 -44.61 -30.36
N HIS A 10 -53.76 -43.97 -31.41
CA HIS A 10 -53.90 -44.65 -32.70
C HIS A 10 -52.59 -44.74 -33.50
N GLU A 11 -51.71 -43.72 -33.41
CA GLU A 11 -50.40 -43.76 -34.08
C GLU A 11 -49.41 -44.73 -33.42
N THR A 12 -49.64 -45.10 -32.15
CA THR A 12 -48.75 -46.06 -31.44
C THR A 12 -49.10 -47.52 -31.74
N GLN A 13 -50.31 -47.79 -32.25
CA GLN A 13 -50.76 -49.15 -32.58
C GLN A 13 -50.47 -49.56 -34.04
N THR A 14 -50.29 -48.61 -34.97
CA THR A 14 -50.16 -48.92 -36.40
C THR A 14 -48.72 -49.00 -36.92
N ALA A 15 -47.72 -48.62 -36.12
CA ALA A 15 -46.30 -48.67 -36.48
C ALA A 15 -45.53 -49.74 -35.66
N LEU A 16 -45.95 -50.99 -35.74
CA LEU A 16 -45.17 -52.14 -35.24
C LEU A 16 -44.53 -52.87 -36.45
N PRO A 17 -43.20 -52.81 -36.65
CA PRO A 17 -42.55 -53.81 -37.47
C PRO A 17 -42.56 -55.15 -36.72
N GLY A 18 -43.01 -56.20 -37.41
CA GLY A 18 -43.03 -57.57 -36.90
C GLY A 18 -41.63 -58.13 -36.58
N PRO A 19 -41.56 -59.25 -35.85
CA PRO A 19 -40.41 -59.65 -35.07
C PRO A 19 -39.35 -60.34 -35.93
N LEU A 20 -38.20 -59.70 -36.13
CA LEU A 20 -36.97 -60.36 -36.58
C LEU A 20 -35.78 -59.90 -35.73
N LEU A 21 -35.39 -60.78 -34.81
CA LEU A 21 -34.01 -61.08 -34.40
C LEU A 21 -33.06 -59.89 -34.16
N VAL A 22 -33.15 -59.28 -32.98
CA VAL A 22 -31.96 -58.84 -32.23
C VAL A 22 -32.21 -59.09 -30.74
N THR A 23 -31.38 -59.94 -30.16
CA THR A 23 -31.44 -60.43 -28.77
C THR A 23 -30.72 -59.46 -27.83
N GLY A 24 -31.48 -58.76 -26.99
CA GLY A 24 -30.92 -57.97 -25.89
C GLY A 24 -31.97 -57.70 -24.81
N PHE A 25 -31.66 -58.03 -23.56
CA PHE A 25 -32.50 -57.78 -22.38
C PHE A 25 -32.86 -56.29 -22.19
N TRP A 26 -32.18 -55.38 -22.89
CA TRP A 26 -32.29 -53.93 -22.74
C TRP A 26 -33.41 -53.26 -23.56
N ASP A 27 -33.92 -53.87 -24.63
CA ASP A 27 -34.90 -53.21 -25.52
C ASP A 27 -36.38 -53.45 -25.13
N LYS A 28 -36.68 -54.46 -24.32
CA LYS A 28 -38.02 -54.60 -23.70
C LYS A 28 -38.30 -53.55 -22.61
N VAL A 29 -37.31 -52.71 -22.29
CA VAL A 29 -37.33 -51.76 -21.16
C VAL A 29 -37.42 -50.30 -21.63
N GLY A 30 -37.65 -50.04 -22.93
CA GLY A 30 -37.49 -48.72 -23.56
C GLY A 30 -38.74 -47.85 -23.76
N THR A 31 -39.96 -48.35 -23.59
CA THR A 31 -41.19 -47.67 -24.06
C THR A 31 -42.06 -47.03 -22.97
N TRP A 32 -41.58 -46.92 -21.73
CA TRP A 32 -42.42 -46.51 -20.60
C TRP A 32 -41.87 -45.24 -19.94
N ALA A 33 -42.61 -44.14 -20.00
CA ALA A 33 -42.16 -42.84 -19.50
C ALA A 33 -43.33 -41.99 -18.95
N LEU A 34 -43.02 -41.20 -17.91
CA LEU A 34 -43.85 -40.09 -17.44
C LEU A 34 -44.15 -39.10 -18.59
N PRO A 35 -45.29 -38.38 -18.59
CA PRO A 35 -45.67 -37.43 -19.63
C PRO A 35 -44.61 -36.35 -19.74
N ALA A 36 -43.74 -36.51 -20.72
CA ALA A 36 -42.51 -35.73 -20.84
C ALA A 36 -42.80 -34.23 -20.94
N SER A 37 -43.89 -33.84 -21.58
CA SER A 37 -44.36 -32.45 -21.66
C SER A 37 -44.57 -31.79 -20.29
N SER A 38 -45.18 -32.51 -19.33
CA SER A 38 -45.47 -31.98 -18.00
C SER A 38 -44.21 -31.71 -17.17
N LEU A 39 -43.23 -32.62 -17.20
CA LEU A 39 -41.93 -32.44 -16.52
C LEU A 39 -41.05 -31.37 -17.18
N SER A 40 -41.15 -31.21 -18.51
CA SER A 40 -40.51 -30.09 -19.21
C SER A 40 -41.09 -28.75 -18.78
N LEU A 41 -42.42 -28.65 -18.69
CA LEU A 41 -43.08 -27.43 -18.19
C LEU A 41 -42.73 -27.16 -16.72
N ALA A 42 -42.73 -28.21 -15.88
CA ALA A 42 -42.37 -28.08 -14.46
C ALA A 42 -40.92 -27.60 -14.28
N SER A 43 -39.96 -28.16 -15.01
CA SER A 43 -38.56 -27.70 -14.94
C SER A 43 -38.35 -26.30 -15.52
N ALA A 44 -39.06 -25.93 -16.57
CA ALA A 44 -39.06 -24.56 -17.09
C ALA A 44 -39.63 -23.58 -16.05
N PHE A 45 -40.73 -23.95 -15.39
CA PHE A 45 -41.32 -23.17 -14.31
C PHE A 45 -40.35 -23.01 -13.13
N VAL A 46 -39.72 -24.10 -12.67
CA VAL A 46 -38.71 -24.05 -11.59
C VAL A 46 -37.54 -23.15 -11.97
N LEU A 47 -37.04 -23.24 -13.21
CA LEU A 47 -35.96 -22.38 -13.70
C LEU A 47 -36.34 -20.91 -13.65
N VAL A 48 -37.51 -20.54 -14.19
CA VAL A 48 -37.98 -19.14 -14.21
C VAL A 48 -38.25 -18.62 -12.82
N VAL A 49 -38.93 -19.38 -11.96
CA VAL A 49 -39.22 -18.99 -10.58
C VAL A 49 -37.94 -18.81 -9.78
N THR A 50 -36.97 -19.72 -9.93
CA THR A 50 -35.67 -19.61 -9.25
C THR A 50 -34.91 -18.36 -9.73
N ILE A 51 -34.86 -18.10 -11.05
CA ILE A 51 -34.22 -16.88 -11.57
C ILE A 51 -34.93 -15.63 -11.06
N LEU A 52 -36.26 -15.56 -11.12
CA LEU A 52 -37.02 -14.40 -10.63
C LEU A 52 -36.82 -14.18 -9.14
N PHE A 53 -36.80 -15.25 -8.34
CA PHE A 53 -36.53 -15.18 -6.91
C PHE A 53 -35.13 -14.63 -6.61
N LEU A 54 -34.12 -15.13 -7.32
CA LEU A 54 -32.72 -14.72 -7.17
C LEU A 54 -32.45 -13.30 -7.69
N VAL A 55 -33.14 -12.88 -8.76
CA VAL A 55 -32.97 -11.55 -9.36
C VAL A 55 -33.78 -10.50 -8.62
N ARG A 56 -34.97 -10.81 -8.08
CA ARG A 56 -35.86 -9.78 -7.50
C ARG A 56 -35.44 -9.33 -6.10
N ASN A 57 -34.79 -10.19 -5.32
CA ASN A 57 -34.38 -9.84 -3.96
C ASN A 57 -32.90 -9.43 -3.91
N ARG A 58 -32.62 -8.16 -3.60
CA ARG A 58 -31.24 -7.61 -3.53
C ARG A 58 -30.38 -8.36 -2.52
N GLU A 59 -30.94 -8.72 -1.37
CA GLU A 59 -30.25 -9.50 -0.35
C GLU A 59 -29.91 -10.89 -0.86
N MET A 60 -30.79 -11.51 -1.67
CA MET A 60 -30.54 -12.81 -2.31
C MET A 60 -29.48 -12.74 -3.41
N ARG A 61 -29.29 -11.61 -4.10
CA ARG A 61 -28.17 -11.49 -5.07
C ARG A 61 -26.81 -11.62 -4.37
N SER A 62 -26.70 -11.12 -3.14
CA SER A 62 -25.51 -11.26 -2.29
C SER A 62 -25.26 -12.70 -1.84
N LEU A 63 -26.34 -13.47 -1.68
CA LEU A 63 -26.33 -14.84 -1.18
C LEU A 63 -25.76 -15.86 -2.15
N PHE A 64 -25.81 -15.54 -3.43
CA PHE A 64 -25.39 -16.45 -4.48
C PHE A 64 -24.09 -16.07 -5.16
N LEU A 65 -23.25 -15.21 -4.57
CA LEU A 65 -21.84 -15.20 -4.95
C LEU A 65 -21.18 -16.51 -4.47
N LEU A 66 -21.40 -17.58 -5.24
CA LEU A 66 -20.77 -18.87 -5.05
C LEU A 66 -19.27 -18.67 -5.26
N SER A 67 -18.46 -19.15 -4.32
CA SER A 67 -17.02 -19.28 -4.60
C SER A 67 -16.86 -20.04 -5.91
N TRP A 68 -15.90 -19.65 -6.76
CA TRP A 68 -15.73 -20.29 -8.06
C TRP A 68 -15.59 -21.82 -7.93
N LYS A 69 -14.99 -22.29 -6.83
CA LYS A 69 -14.85 -23.72 -6.49
C LYS A 69 -16.22 -24.37 -6.27
N SER A 70 -17.05 -23.79 -5.39
CA SER A 70 -18.38 -24.31 -5.09
C SER A 70 -19.32 -24.22 -6.30
N GLY A 71 -19.27 -23.10 -7.03
CA GLY A 71 -20.04 -22.92 -8.26
C GLY A 71 -19.68 -23.93 -9.33
N LEU A 72 -18.38 -24.22 -9.51
CA LEU A 72 -17.91 -25.20 -10.48
C LEU A 72 -18.39 -26.62 -10.12
N VAL A 73 -18.29 -27.01 -8.83
CA VAL A 73 -18.78 -28.32 -8.38
C VAL A 73 -20.27 -28.47 -8.67
N ILE A 74 -21.08 -27.46 -8.34
CA ILE A 74 -22.53 -27.47 -8.61
C ILE A 74 -22.79 -27.56 -10.12
N ALA A 75 -22.10 -26.75 -10.93
CA ALA A 75 -22.27 -26.73 -12.38
C ALA A 75 -21.90 -28.07 -13.03
N VAL A 76 -20.80 -28.71 -12.60
CA VAL A 76 -20.36 -30.01 -13.12
C VAL A 76 -21.35 -31.11 -12.76
N VAL A 77 -21.80 -31.16 -11.50
CA VAL A 77 -22.81 -32.14 -11.07
C VAL A 77 -24.12 -31.94 -11.83
N ALA A 78 -24.58 -30.70 -11.98
CA ALA A 78 -25.79 -30.37 -12.73
C ALA A 78 -25.68 -30.77 -14.21
N ALA A 79 -24.54 -30.49 -14.85
CA ALA A 79 -24.28 -30.88 -16.23
C ALA A 79 -24.27 -32.41 -16.39
N ALA A 80 -23.64 -33.15 -15.49
CA ALA A 80 -23.62 -34.61 -15.51
C ALA A 80 -25.04 -35.20 -15.42
N ILE A 81 -25.88 -34.65 -14.54
CA ILE A 81 -27.29 -35.05 -14.41
C ILE A 81 -28.05 -34.73 -15.70
N ALA A 82 -27.92 -33.51 -16.23
CA ALA A 82 -28.63 -33.07 -17.43
C ALA A 82 -28.26 -33.90 -18.67
N TRP A 83 -26.97 -34.19 -18.88
CA TRP A 83 -26.52 -35.04 -19.99
C TRP A 83 -26.97 -36.49 -19.84
N SER A 84 -27.01 -37.03 -18.61
CA SER A 84 -27.57 -38.36 -18.35
C SER A 84 -29.05 -38.43 -18.77
N ILE A 85 -29.81 -37.37 -18.50
CA ILE A 85 -31.22 -37.25 -18.93
C ILE A 85 -31.32 -37.18 -20.45
N VAL A 86 -30.47 -36.40 -21.13
CA VAL A 86 -30.44 -36.29 -22.60
C VAL A 86 -30.17 -37.64 -23.26
N ILE A 87 -29.13 -38.36 -22.82
CA ILE A 87 -28.74 -39.66 -23.38
C ILE A 87 -29.89 -40.67 -23.25
N LEU A 88 -30.53 -40.73 -22.09
CA LEU A 88 -31.66 -41.63 -21.86
C LEU A 88 -32.92 -41.21 -22.63
N CYS A 89 -33.19 -39.90 -22.77
CA CYS A 89 -34.32 -39.40 -23.56
C CYS A 89 -34.13 -39.60 -25.06
N GLY A 90 -32.89 -39.57 -25.57
CA GLY A 90 -32.59 -39.82 -26.99
C GLY A 90 -32.93 -41.23 -27.44
N ARG A 91 -32.93 -42.20 -26.52
CA ARG A 91 -33.26 -43.61 -26.79
C ARG A 91 -34.76 -43.93 -26.65
N ARG A 92 -35.58 -43.04 -26.12
CA ARG A 92 -37.02 -43.29 -25.86
C ARG A 92 -37.89 -42.70 -26.96
N PRO A 93 -38.77 -43.45 -27.65
CA PRO A 93 -39.69 -42.90 -28.66
C PRO A 93 -40.68 -41.89 -28.04
N GLY A 94 -40.99 -40.79 -28.74
CA GLY A 94 -41.89 -39.75 -28.23
C GLY A 94 -41.75 -38.40 -28.96
N ARG A 95 -42.58 -37.42 -28.56
CA ARG A 95 -42.59 -36.05 -29.13
C ARG A 95 -41.21 -35.38 -29.04
N LEU A 96 -40.86 -34.57 -30.03
CA LEU A 96 -39.55 -33.90 -30.13
C LEU A 96 -39.33 -32.83 -29.05
N TRP A 97 -40.38 -32.08 -28.68
CA TRP A 97 -40.29 -30.93 -27.78
C TRP A 97 -39.61 -31.21 -26.42
N PRO A 98 -39.99 -32.26 -25.67
CA PRO A 98 -39.34 -32.57 -24.38
C PRO A 98 -37.87 -32.99 -24.48
N ARG A 99 -37.43 -33.47 -25.66
CA ARG A 99 -36.03 -33.82 -25.94
C ARG A 99 -35.21 -32.56 -26.20
N VAL A 100 -35.76 -31.64 -26.99
CA VAL A 100 -35.15 -30.32 -27.24
C VAL A 100 -34.99 -29.54 -25.94
N TRP A 101 -36.00 -29.55 -25.05
CA TRP A 101 -35.88 -28.90 -23.75
C TRP A 101 -34.77 -29.50 -22.86
N ALA A 102 -34.65 -30.83 -22.81
CA ALA A 102 -33.57 -31.47 -22.06
C ALA A 102 -32.18 -31.10 -22.60
N LEU A 103 -32.05 -30.98 -23.93
CA LEU A 103 -30.83 -30.47 -24.57
C LEU A 103 -30.55 -29.01 -24.21
N ILE A 104 -31.56 -28.15 -24.15
CA ILE A 104 -31.42 -26.75 -23.71
C ILE A 104 -30.89 -26.70 -22.26
N VAL A 105 -31.49 -27.47 -21.33
CA VAL A 105 -31.03 -27.49 -19.93
C VAL A 105 -29.60 -28.03 -19.81
N ALA A 106 -29.25 -29.08 -20.58
CA ALA A 106 -27.88 -29.58 -20.62
C ALA A 106 -26.89 -28.54 -21.17
N GLY A 107 -27.26 -27.85 -22.25
CA GLY A 107 -26.49 -26.74 -22.81
C GLY A 107 -26.28 -25.61 -21.81
N LEU A 108 -27.32 -25.22 -21.07
CA LEU A 108 -27.22 -24.20 -20.01
C LEU A 108 -26.31 -24.63 -18.86
N CYS A 109 -26.40 -25.89 -18.40
CA CYS A 109 -25.53 -26.41 -17.34
C CYS A 109 -24.07 -26.48 -17.82
N THR A 110 -23.83 -26.93 -19.06
CA THR A 110 -22.48 -26.94 -19.65
C THR A 110 -21.94 -25.54 -19.86
N ALA A 111 -22.75 -24.58 -20.30
CA ALA A 111 -22.36 -23.18 -20.38
C ALA A 111 -22.00 -22.64 -18.98
N SER A 112 -22.73 -23.03 -17.93
CA SER A 112 -22.43 -22.63 -16.54
C SER A 112 -21.07 -23.16 -16.07
N VAL A 113 -20.66 -24.39 -16.46
CA VAL A 113 -19.31 -24.93 -16.16
C VAL A 113 -18.21 -24.06 -16.73
N ILE A 114 -18.44 -23.43 -17.88
CA ILE A 114 -17.50 -22.52 -18.56
C ILE A 114 -17.59 -21.10 -17.99
N LEU A 115 -18.81 -20.60 -17.74
CA LEU A 115 -19.04 -19.23 -17.30
C LEU A 115 -18.62 -18.99 -15.85
N VAL A 116 -18.76 -19.98 -14.95
CA VAL A 116 -18.36 -19.84 -13.54
C VAL A 116 -16.87 -19.50 -13.37
N PRO A 117 -15.90 -20.17 -14.04
CA PRO A 117 -14.49 -19.79 -13.94
C PRO A 117 -14.14 -18.53 -14.73
N LEU A 118 -14.86 -18.21 -15.81
CA LEU A 118 -14.62 -16.99 -16.61
C LEU A 118 -15.15 -15.72 -15.94
N PHE A 119 -16.26 -15.83 -15.21
CA PHE A 119 -16.95 -14.73 -14.56
C PHE A 119 -17.36 -15.11 -13.13
N PRO A 120 -16.39 -15.45 -12.25
CA PRO A 120 -16.67 -15.94 -10.89
C PRO A 120 -17.38 -14.91 -10.00
N GLU A 121 -17.33 -13.64 -10.41
CA GLU A 121 -17.86 -12.49 -9.69
C GLU A 121 -19.23 -12.04 -10.21
N ALA A 122 -19.72 -12.62 -11.31
CA ALA A 122 -20.97 -12.21 -11.92
C ALA A 122 -22.17 -12.89 -11.25
N THR A 123 -22.98 -12.11 -10.53
CA THR A 123 -24.17 -12.61 -9.80
C THR A 123 -25.18 -13.34 -10.70
N TRP A 124 -25.31 -12.93 -11.96
CA TRP A 124 -26.19 -13.59 -12.92
C TRP A 124 -25.70 -15.00 -13.29
N VAL A 125 -24.38 -15.27 -13.28
CA VAL A 125 -23.81 -16.58 -13.58
C VAL A 125 -24.11 -17.58 -12.48
N SER A 126 -23.97 -17.16 -11.23
CA SER A 126 -24.29 -18.02 -10.10
C SER A 126 -25.79 -18.29 -9.99
N ALA A 127 -26.63 -17.28 -10.27
CA ALA A 127 -28.07 -17.46 -10.36
C ALA A 127 -28.47 -18.45 -11.47
N LEU A 128 -27.83 -18.34 -12.64
CA LEU A 128 -28.02 -19.26 -13.76
C LEU A 128 -27.59 -20.69 -13.37
N THR A 129 -26.45 -20.84 -12.69
CA THR A 129 -25.92 -22.13 -12.24
C THR A 129 -26.90 -22.83 -11.30
N VAL A 130 -27.43 -22.11 -10.30
CA VAL A 130 -28.38 -22.67 -9.32
C VAL A 130 -29.72 -22.99 -9.97
N ALA A 131 -30.24 -22.10 -10.82
CA ALA A 131 -31.50 -22.34 -11.54
C ALA A 131 -31.38 -23.52 -12.52
N GLY A 132 -30.24 -23.65 -13.21
CA GLY A 132 -29.92 -24.78 -14.08
C GLY A 132 -29.84 -26.09 -13.30
N ALA A 133 -29.19 -26.10 -12.14
CA ALA A 133 -29.14 -27.25 -11.25
C ALA A 133 -30.54 -27.67 -10.76
N ALA A 134 -31.36 -26.72 -10.30
CA ALA A 134 -32.73 -26.99 -9.87
C ALA A 134 -33.60 -27.55 -11.02
N ALA A 135 -33.46 -27.01 -12.23
CA ALA A 135 -34.14 -27.51 -13.41
C ALA A 135 -33.70 -28.95 -13.78
N ALA A 136 -32.39 -29.23 -13.72
CA ALA A 136 -31.83 -30.56 -13.98
C ALA A 136 -32.33 -31.59 -12.94
N VAL A 137 -32.36 -31.23 -11.65
CA VAL A 137 -32.89 -32.08 -10.57
C VAL A 137 -34.39 -32.34 -10.77
N THR A 138 -35.17 -31.33 -11.15
CA THR A 138 -36.60 -31.49 -11.46
C THR A 138 -36.84 -32.48 -12.61
N LEU A 139 -35.99 -32.41 -13.65
CA LEU A 139 -36.00 -33.36 -14.77
C LEU A 139 -35.47 -34.75 -14.38
N GLY A 140 -34.73 -34.88 -13.29
CA GLY A 140 -34.13 -36.14 -12.81
C GLY A 140 -35.14 -37.25 -12.58
N SER A 141 -36.39 -36.92 -12.26
CA SER A 141 -37.50 -37.90 -12.19
C SER A 141 -37.69 -38.70 -13.49
N ARG A 142 -37.25 -38.20 -14.65
CA ARG A 142 -37.27 -38.93 -15.93
C ARG A 142 -36.33 -40.14 -15.97
N LEU A 143 -35.34 -40.18 -15.08
CA LEU A 143 -34.43 -41.31 -14.93
C LEU A 143 -35.15 -42.53 -14.32
N VAL A 144 -36.28 -42.32 -13.63
CA VAL A 144 -37.09 -43.39 -13.04
C VAL A 144 -37.97 -44.04 -14.11
N ARG A 145 -38.01 -45.38 -14.10
CA ARG A 145 -38.87 -46.18 -14.99
C ARG A 145 -40.20 -46.43 -14.27
N LEU A 146 -41.32 -45.98 -14.84
CA LEU A 146 -42.66 -46.17 -14.28
C LEU A 146 -43.62 -46.76 -15.33
N PRO A 147 -44.53 -47.67 -14.93
CA PRO A 147 -45.55 -48.24 -15.80
C PRO A 147 -46.64 -47.19 -16.13
N PRO A 148 -47.15 -47.13 -17.37
CA PRO A 148 -48.02 -46.08 -17.90
C PRO A 148 -49.45 -46.11 -17.35
N ASP A 149 -49.87 -47.24 -16.79
CA ASP A 149 -51.19 -47.39 -16.17
C ASP A 149 -51.18 -46.99 -14.68
N SER A 150 -50.06 -46.45 -14.20
CA SER A 150 -49.99 -45.93 -12.84
C SER A 150 -50.76 -44.61 -12.74
N GLY A 151 -51.84 -44.60 -11.95
CA GLY A 151 -52.57 -43.37 -11.59
C GLY A 151 -51.72 -42.30 -10.89
N MET A 152 -50.44 -42.56 -10.61
CA MET A 152 -49.48 -41.59 -10.07
C MET A 152 -48.88 -40.69 -11.15
N ILE A 153 -48.93 -41.07 -12.43
CA ILE A 153 -48.30 -40.36 -13.55
C ILE A 153 -48.69 -38.87 -13.66
N PRO A 154 -49.97 -38.47 -13.65
CA PRO A 154 -50.34 -37.06 -13.73
C PRO A 154 -49.97 -36.28 -12.45
N LYS A 155 -49.76 -36.97 -11.33
CA LYS A 155 -49.42 -36.37 -10.03
C LYS A 155 -47.92 -36.16 -9.87
N ILE A 156 -47.08 -36.95 -10.53
CA ILE A 156 -45.62 -36.91 -10.32
C ILE A 156 -44.99 -35.60 -10.76
N ALA A 157 -45.39 -35.02 -11.91
CA ALA A 157 -44.79 -33.77 -12.38
C ALA A 157 -45.06 -32.54 -11.48
N PRO A 158 -46.31 -32.26 -11.06
CA PRO A 158 -46.55 -31.19 -10.10
C PRO A 158 -45.93 -31.51 -8.73
N LEU A 159 -45.90 -32.78 -8.33
CA LEU A 159 -45.34 -33.19 -7.03
C LEU A 159 -43.81 -33.11 -7.02
N THR A 160 -43.10 -33.43 -8.11
CA THR A 160 -41.64 -33.25 -8.21
C THR A 160 -41.27 -31.78 -8.28
N ALA A 161 -42.01 -30.96 -9.04
CA ALA A 161 -41.79 -29.52 -9.04
C ALA A 161 -42.07 -28.89 -7.67
N LEU A 162 -43.13 -29.32 -6.99
CA LEU A 162 -43.46 -28.85 -5.65
C LEU A 162 -42.42 -29.31 -4.63
N LEU A 163 -41.96 -30.56 -4.69
CA LEU A 163 -40.89 -31.06 -3.81
C LEU A 163 -39.56 -30.36 -4.08
N VAL A 164 -39.20 -30.11 -5.34
CA VAL A 164 -37.98 -29.37 -5.66
C VAL A 164 -38.10 -27.92 -5.21
N LEU A 165 -39.23 -27.23 -5.43
CA LEU A 165 -39.41 -25.87 -4.93
C LEU A 165 -39.48 -25.82 -3.40
N ALA A 166 -40.14 -26.78 -2.75
CA ALA A 166 -40.23 -26.89 -1.30
C ALA A 166 -38.92 -27.36 -0.65
N GLY A 167 -38.00 -27.96 -1.41
CA GLY A 167 -36.64 -28.26 -0.97
C GLY A 167 -35.71 -27.07 -1.23
N VAL A 168 -35.69 -26.59 -2.47
CA VAL A 168 -34.79 -25.52 -2.94
C VAL A 168 -35.11 -24.21 -2.26
N LEU A 169 -36.36 -23.75 -2.20
CA LEU A 169 -36.65 -22.43 -1.62
C LEU A 169 -36.32 -22.36 -0.11
N PRO A 170 -36.69 -23.33 0.73
CA PRO A 170 -36.29 -23.33 2.15
C PRO A 170 -34.81 -23.61 2.35
N ALA A 171 -34.18 -24.47 1.54
CA ALA A 171 -32.74 -24.68 1.60
C ALA A 171 -32.00 -23.39 1.21
N VAL A 172 -32.44 -22.70 0.16
CA VAL A 172 -31.92 -21.40 -0.28
C VAL A 172 -32.15 -20.33 0.79
N ALA A 173 -33.31 -20.32 1.46
CA ALA A 173 -33.59 -19.39 2.55
C ALA A 173 -32.70 -19.68 3.77
N TRP A 174 -32.59 -20.93 4.20
CA TRP A 174 -31.83 -21.33 5.39
C TRP A 174 -30.30 -21.25 5.20
N LEU A 175 -29.78 -21.75 4.08
CA LEU A 175 -28.38 -21.54 3.67
C LEU A 175 -28.13 -20.05 3.45
N GLY A 176 -29.13 -19.33 2.91
CA GLY A 176 -29.13 -17.89 2.78
C GLY A 176 -28.84 -17.23 4.13
N ASP A 177 -29.71 -17.39 5.11
CA ASP A 177 -29.56 -16.75 6.42
C ASP A 177 -28.19 -17.03 7.07
N SER A 178 -27.68 -18.25 6.95
CA SER A 178 -26.36 -18.63 7.48
C SER A 178 -25.20 -17.96 6.72
N ILE A 179 -25.29 -17.87 5.39
CA ILE A 179 -24.28 -17.20 4.54
C ILE A 179 -24.34 -15.68 4.72
N VAL A 180 -25.53 -15.07 4.80
CA VAL A 180 -25.68 -13.64 5.12
C VAL A 180 -25.06 -13.36 6.48
N ALA A 181 -25.37 -14.17 7.50
CA ALA A 181 -24.83 -14.00 8.84
C ALA A 181 -23.30 -14.03 8.83
N GLY A 182 -22.70 -15.03 8.17
CA GLY A 182 -21.24 -15.13 8.03
C GLY A 182 -20.62 -13.95 7.27
N LYS A 183 -21.26 -13.45 6.21
CA LYS A 183 -20.80 -12.26 5.48
C LYS A 183 -20.94 -10.98 6.30
N ARG A 184 -22.06 -10.81 7.01
CA ARG A 184 -22.28 -9.69 7.95
C ARG A 184 -21.22 -9.69 9.04
N GLU A 185 -20.90 -10.85 9.60
CA GLU A 185 -19.84 -11.02 10.60
C GLU A 185 -18.47 -10.67 10.00
N ARG A 186 -18.13 -11.16 8.80
CA ARG A 186 -16.88 -10.81 8.11
C ARG A 186 -16.74 -9.30 7.89
N VAL A 187 -17.78 -8.64 7.37
CA VAL A 187 -17.77 -7.18 7.15
C VAL A 187 -17.70 -6.43 8.48
N ALA A 188 -18.45 -6.85 9.50
CA ALA A 188 -18.40 -6.26 10.84
C ALA A 188 -16.99 -6.38 11.47
N ALA A 189 -16.40 -7.57 11.40
CA ALA A 189 -15.07 -7.84 11.91
C ALA A 189 -14.02 -7.02 11.19
N MET A 190 -14.18 -6.78 9.88
CA MET A 190 -13.28 -5.92 9.13
C MET A 190 -13.41 -4.45 9.52
N ILE A 191 -14.64 -3.93 9.65
CA ILE A 191 -14.88 -2.56 10.12
C ILE A 191 -14.21 -2.33 11.49
N GLU A 192 -14.36 -3.29 12.41
CA GLU A 192 -13.72 -3.23 13.72
C GLU A 192 -12.19 -3.39 13.64
N GLN A 193 -11.68 -4.17 12.68
CA GLN A 193 -10.24 -4.25 12.41
C GLN A 193 -9.68 -2.92 11.89
N VAL A 194 -10.36 -2.26 10.95
CA VAL A 194 -9.95 -0.94 10.42
C VAL A 194 -9.98 0.12 11.52
N ARG A 195 -10.98 0.08 12.42
CA ARG A 195 -11.04 0.96 13.59
C ARG A 195 -9.86 0.77 14.54
N ARG A 196 -9.49 -0.49 14.81
CA ARG A 196 -8.30 -0.81 15.63
C ARG A 196 -7.02 -0.31 14.97
N TRP A 197 -6.85 -0.55 13.68
CA TRP A 197 -5.71 -0.02 12.91
C TRP A 197 -5.65 1.51 12.93
N THR A 198 -6.80 2.18 12.80
CA THR A 198 -6.87 3.65 12.87
C THR A 198 -6.38 4.14 14.23
N THR A 199 -6.81 3.49 15.31
CA THR A 199 -6.40 3.83 16.68
C THR A 199 -4.90 3.61 16.87
N GLU A 200 -4.36 2.51 16.36
CA GLU A 200 -2.93 2.20 16.43
C GLU A 200 -2.08 3.20 15.63
N VAL A 201 -2.44 3.48 14.38
CA VAL A 201 -1.77 4.48 13.54
C VAL A 201 -1.81 5.85 14.20
N ALA A 202 -2.97 6.27 14.71
CA ALA A 202 -3.11 7.54 15.41
C ALA A 202 -2.28 7.61 16.70
N ALA A 203 -2.20 6.52 17.47
CA ALA A 203 -1.39 6.44 18.68
C ALA A 203 0.11 6.53 18.37
N VAL A 204 0.58 5.87 17.31
CA VAL A 204 1.98 5.95 16.89
C VAL A 204 2.31 7.33 16.30
N ALA A 205 1.43 7.90 15.47
CA ALA A 205 1.60 9.25 14.91
C ALA A 205 1.55 10.36 15.98
N GLY A 206 0.72 10.19 17.01
CA GLY A 206 0.56 11.13 18.12
C GLY A 206 1.62 11.01 19.22
N ARG A 207 2.60 10.12 19.05
CA ARG A 207 3.65 9.86 20.04
C ARG A 207 4.58 11.08 20.19
N ASP A 208 4.99 11.37 21.43
CA ASP A 208 6.11 12.28 21.66
C ASP A 208 7.44 11.57 21.37
N TRP A 209 8.01 11.86 20.21
CA TRP A 209 9.30 11.32 19.77
C TRP A 209 10.52 11.99 20.42
N THR A 210 10.32 12.97 21.31
CA THR A 210 11.40 13.74 21.93
C THR A 210 11.75 13.28 23.36
N GLY A 211 10.83 12.59 24.04
CA GLY A 211 10.93 12.30 25.48
C GLY A 211 11.09 10.84 25.90
N GLY A 212 11.07 9.87 24.98
CA GLY A 212 11.08 8.43 25.29
C GLY A 212 12.38 7.69 24.95
N GLY A 213 12.57 6.50 25.53
CA GLY A 213 13.65 5.58 25.12
C GLY A 213 13.42 5.04 23.70
N TRP A 214 14.48 4.92 22.91
CA TRP A 214 14.43 4.50 21.50
C TRP A 214 13.89 3.08 21.32
N GLU A 215 14.05 2.20 22.32
CA GLU A 215 13.47 0.86 22.32
C GLU A 215 11.93 0.90 22.23
N ASP A 216 11.27 1.76 23.00
CA ASP A 216 9.81 1.91 22.95
C ASP A 216 9.34 2.55 21.64
N ALA A 217 10.12 3.49 21.12
CA ALA A 217 9.87 4.15 19.84
C ALA A 217 9.97 3.14 18.68
N ASN A 218 10.98 2.27 18.72
CA ASN A 218 11.16 1.20 17.74
C ASN A 218 10.03 0.17 17.82
N ARG A 219 9.60 -0.22 19.02
CA ARG A 219 8.42 -1.11 19.18
C ARG A 219 7.15 -0.49 18.61
N ALA A 220 6.94 0.81 18.80
CA ALA A 220 5.80 1.53 18.23
C ALA A 220 5.87 1.60 16.70
N ALA A 221 7.03 1.93 16.13
CA ALA A 221 7.22 1.93 14.68
C ALA A 221 7.05 0.53 14.09
N ALA A 222 7.53 -0.52 14.78
CA ALA A 222 7.41 -1.91 14.34
C ALA A 222 5.97 -2.45 14.41
N SER A 223 5.11 -1.91 15.28
CA SER A 223 3.71 -2.36 15.37
C SER A 223 2.92 -2.04 14.08
N LEU A 224 3.27 -0.93 13.40
CA LEU A 224 2.69 -0.55 12.10
C LEU A 224 2.88 -1.63 11.02
N ALA A 225 3.94 -2.44 11.10
CA ALA A 225 4.17 -3.55 10.16
C ALA A 225 3.09 -4.66 10.24
N GLN A 226 2.33 -4.72 11.33
CA GLN A 226 1.21 -5.66 11.49
C GLN A 226 -0.07 -5.21 10.75
N ILE A 227 -0.11 -3.96 10.30
CA ILE A 227 -1.25 -3.36 9.60
C ILE A 227 -1.10 -3.64 8.11
N GLN A 228 -1.98 -4.47 7.55
CA GLN A 228 -1.92 -4.90 6.14
C GLN A 228 -3.27 -4.67 5.43
N PRO A 229 -3.62 -3.42 5.07
CA PRO A 229 -4.90 -3.11 4.46
C PRO A 229 -5.11 -3.82 3.12
N ALA A 230 -4.10 -3.87 2.25
CA ALA A 230 -4.25 -4.42 0.89
C ALA A 230 -4.63 -5.90 0.89
N ALA A 231 -4.12 -6.68 1.84
CA ALA A 231 -4.42 -8.11 1.96
C ALA A 231 -5.85 -8.38 2.46
N LYS A 232 -6.54 -7.38 3.02
CA LYS A 232 -7.80 -7.55 3.74
C LYS A 232 -8.97 -6.76 3.17
N LEU A 233 -8.72 -5.62 2.55
CA LEU A 233 -9.72 -4.75 1.91
C LEU A 233 -9.86 -5.09 0.42
N ASP A 234 -10.12 -6.36 0.13
CA ASP A 234 -10.25 -6.84 -1.25
C ASP A 234 -11.60 -6.43 -1.89
N LEU A 235 -11.70 -6.61 -3.22
CA LEU A 235 -12.91 -6.33 -4.00
C LEU A 235 -14.14 -7.10 -3.49
N SER A 236 -13.94 -8.33 -3.01
CA SER A 236 -15.02 -9.19 -2.54
C SER A 236 -15.68 -8.60 -1.29
N LEU A 237 -14.88 -8.06 -0.37
CA LEU A 237 -15.35 -7.42 0.84
C LEU A 237 -16.16 -6.16 0.53
N TRP A 238 -15.67 -5.30 -0.37
CA TRP A 238 -16.40 -4.10 -0.76
C TRP A 238 -17.75 -4.40 -1.39
N ARG A 239 -17.83 -5.44 -2.24
CA ARG A 239 -19.11 -5.90 -2.78
C ARG A 239 -20.02 -6.48 -1.72
N GLU A 240 -19.49 -7.31 -0.82
CA GLU A 240 -20.25 -7.85 0.31
C GLU A 240 -20.82 -6.70 1.17
N ALA A 241 -20.01 -5.68 1.48
CA ALA A 241 -20.44 -4.50 2.21
C ALA A 241 -21.53 -3.72 1.45
N PHE A 242 -21.39 -3.52 0.14
CA PHE A 242 -22.40 -2.84 -0.68
C PHE A 242 -23.75 -3.56 -0.66
N TYR A 243 -23.76 -4.88 -0.89
CA TYR A 243 -25.00 -5.65 -0.86
C TYR A 243 -25.62 -5.77 0.52
N LEU A 244 -24.83 -5.60 1.59
CA LEU A 244 -25.29 -5.56 2.97
C LEU A 244 -25.61 -4.15 3.45
N GLU A 245 -25.53 -3.14 2.59
CA GLU A 245 -25.75 -1.71 2.90
C GLU A 245 -24.83 -1.18 4.02
N ARG A 246 -23.60 -1.69 4.07
CA ARG A 246 -22.54 -1.29 5.02
C ARG A 246 -21.30 -0.71 4.34
N ASP A 247 -21.34 -0.47 3.04
CA ASP A 247 -20.24 0.13 2.30
C ASP A 247 -19.94 1.57 2.73
N GLN A 248 -20.96 2.34 3.12
CA GLN A 248 -20.76 3.67 3.71
C GLN A 248 -19.99 3.63 5.04
N GLU A 249 -20.35 2.70 5.94
CA GLU A 249 -19.67 2.54 7.23
C GLU A 249 -18.22 2.08 7.02
N LEU A 250 -18.00 1.11 6.13
CA LEU A 250 -16.66 0.66 5.78
C LEU A 250 -15.83 1.79 5.15
N ALA A 251 -16.41 2.56 4.21
CA ALA A 251 -15.74 3.69 3.60
C ALA A 251 -15.38 4.78 4.60
N GLN A 252 -16.27 5.05 5.56
CA GLN A 252 -16.01 6.01 6.63
C GLN A 252 -14.82 5.58 7.50
N GLU A 253 -14.77 4.32 7.93
CA GLU A 253 -13.64 3.84 8.76
C GLU A 253 -12.33 3.79 7.98
N VAL A 254 -12.35 3.39 6.70
CA VAL A 254 -11.16 3.43 5.84
C VAL A 254 -10.71 4.88 5.60
N GLY A 255 -11.64 5.82 5.44
CA GLY A 255 -11.34 7.25 5.36
C GLY A 255 -10.66 7.78 6.63
N LYS A 256 -11.09 7.35 7.81
CA LYS A 256 -10.43 7.69 9.08
C LYS A 256 -9.02 7.11 9.16
N LEU A 257 -8.82 5.86 8.74
CA LEU A 257 -7.49 5.25 8.68
C LEU A 257 -6.57 6.04 7.75
N LEU A 258 -7.06 6.38 6.54
CA LEU A 258 -6.33 7.19 5.57
C LEU A 258 -5.94 8.56 6.14
N GLN A 259 -6.88 9.23 6.82
CA GLN A 259 -6.63 10.51 7.49
C GLN A 259 -5.58 10.37 8.60
N ALA A 260 -5.65 9.32 9.42
CA ALA A 260 -4.67 9.07 10.48
C ALA A 260 -3.27 8.81 9.90
N THR A 261 -3.17 8.04 8.82
CA THR A 261 -1.90 7.81 8.11
C THR A 261 -1.36 9.09 7.49
N ALA A 262 -2.21 9.91 6.86
CA ALA A 262 -1.80 11.21 6.30
C ALA A 262 -1.31 12.17 7.40
N GLN A 263 -1.98 12.23 8.56
CA GLN A 263 -1.52 12.99 9.71
C GLN A 263 -0.18 12.47 10.27
N GLY A 264 0.17 11.21 10.00
CA GLY A 264 1.48 10.63 10.32
C GLY A 264 2.65 11.32 9.62
N PHE A 265 2.41 12.08 8.55
CA PHE A 265 3.44 12.86 7.84
C PHE A 265 3.46 14.34 8.22
N ASP A 266 2.65 14.75 9.21
CA ASP A 266 2.62 16.13 9.69
C ASP A 266 3.99 16.53 10.30
N GLU A 267 4.48 17.70 9.90
CA GLU A 267 5.83 18.20 10.17
C GLU A 267 6.14 18.26 11.66
N ASP A 268 5.12 18.58 12.47
CA ASP A 268 5.24 18.71 13.92
C ASP A 268 5.27 17.36 14.64
N ARG A 269 4.72 16.31 14.02
CA ARG A 269 4.44 15.00 14.64
C ARG A 269 5.42 13.90 14.24
N VAL A 270 6.14 14.07 13.14
CA VAL A 270 7.09 13.05 12.68
C VAL A 270 8.31 12.92 13.61
N PRO A 271 8.84 11.69 13.78
CA PRO A 271 10.14 11.49 14.41
C PRO A 271 11.25 12.12 13.58
N ARG A 272 12.23 12.71 14.26
CA ARG A 272 13.33 13.44 13.64
C ARG A 272 14.65 13.15 14.33
N VAL A 273 15.69 12.86 13.55
CA VAL A 273 17.04 12.72 14.11
C VAL A 273 17.62 14.08 14.46
N SER A 274 17.16 15.16 13.83
CA SER A 274 17.55 16.53 14.18
C SER A 274 17.23 16.95 15.62
N ARG A 275 16.28 16.25 16.28
CA ARG A 275 15.92 16.48 17.69
C ARG A 275 16.81 15.71 18.67
N LEU A 276 17.67 14.82 18.18
CA LEU A 276 18.67 14.13 19.01
C LEU A 276 19.72 15.12 19.53
N ARG A 277 20.15 14.91 20.78
CA ARG A 277 21.29 15.65 21.34
C ARG A 277 22.63 15.16 20.80
N ASP A 278 22.73 13.87 20.48
CA ASP A 278 23.97 13.25 20.03
C ASP A 278 23.94 13.00 18.51
N PRO A 279 24.85 13.63 17.73
CA PRO A 279 24.98 13.41 16.30
C PRO A 279 25.53 12.01 15.99
N ALA A 280 25.53 11.60 14.73
CA ALA A 280 26.11 10.32 14.27
C ALA A 280 27.57 10.12 14.72
N PHE A 281 28.37 11.17 14.65
CA PHE A 281 29.73 11.20 15.18
C PHE A 281 29.99 12.50 15.91
N TYR A 282 30.89 12.46 16.89
CA TYR A 282 31.37 13.64 17.58
C TYR A 282 32.88 13.51 17.81
N PHE A 283 33.55 14.65 17.92
CA PHE A 283 34.95 14.68 18.31
C PHE A 283 35.05 14.67 19.83
N ASP A 284 35.69 13.64 20.40
CA ASP A 284 36.02 13.62 21.82
C ASP A 284 37.29 14.44 22.07
N PRO A 285 37.21 15.61 22.73
CA PRO A 285 38.39 16.42 23.03
C PRO A 285 39.37 15.75 24.00
N VAL A 286 38.91 14.79 24.82
CA VAL A 286 39.74 14.08 25.79
C VAL A 286 40.56 13.00 25.08
N ALA A 287 39.92 12.12 24.33
CA ALA A 287 40.61 11.09 23.54
C ALA A 287 41.27 11.63 22.25
N LYS A 288 40.99 12.89 21.87
CA LYS A 288 41.48 13.55 20.65
C LYS A 288 41.21 12.74 19.37
N ARG A 289 40.04 12.10 19.31
CA ARG A 289 39.60 11.28 18.18
C ARG A 289 38.11 11.44 17.96
N TRP A 290 37.63 11.00 16.82
CA TRP A 290 36.21 10.91 16.58
C TRP A 290 35.65 9.60 17.15
N GLU A 291 34.43 9.71 17.68
CA GLU A 291 33.66 8.57 18.19
C GLU A 291 32.29 8.55 17.51
N GLU A 292 31.79 7.34 17.30
CA GLU A 292 30.43 7.11 16.80
C GLU A 292 29.44 7.14 17.98
N SER A 293 28.29 7.77 17.78
CA SER A 293 27.23 7.76 18.79
C SER A 293 26.61 6.38 18.91
N ALA A 294 26.54 5.85 20.13
CA ALA A 294 25.87 4.58 20.40
C ALA A 294 24.34 4.64 20.17
N VAL A 295 23.75 5.85 20.21
CA VAL A 295 22.29 6.05 20.15
C VAL A 295 21.81 6.36 18.73
N PHE A 296 22.63 7.06 17.93
CA PHE A 296 22.22 7.55 16.62
C PHE A 296 21.80 6.45 15.64
N PRO A 297 22.51 5.31 15.50
CA PRO A 297 22.13 4.26 14.57
C PRO A 297 20.71 3.75 14.82
N GLU A 298 20.39 3.37 16.07
CA GLU A 298 19.07 2.87 16.46
C GLU A 298 17.97 3.93 16.25
N ALA A 299 18.24 5.17 16.65
CA ALA A 299 17.30 6.27 16.50
C ALA A 299 16.98 6.54 15.03
N SER A 300 18.02 6.60 14.18
CA SER A 300 17.84 6.81 12.74
C SER A 300 17.11 5.64 12.08
N GLU A 301 17.38 4.39 12.48
CA GLU A 301 16.65 3.24 11.94
C GLU A 301 15.18 3.27 12.33
N THR A 302 14.87 3.67 13.57
CA THR A 302 13.50 3.84 14.06
C THR A 302 12.74 4.89 13.24
N VAL A 303 13.36 6.05 12.97
CA VAL A 303 12.78 7.08 12.10
C VAL A 303 12.55 6.52 10.69
N GLY A 304 13.54 5.85 10.12
CA GLY A 304 13.41 5.26 8.77
C GLY A 304 12.29 4.23 8.67
N ARG A 305 12.16 3.36 9.68
CA ARG A 305 11.10 2.36 9.80
C ARG A 305 9.72 3.00 9.90
N TYR A 306 9.58 4.05 10.71
CA TYR A 306 8.33 4.81 10.82
C TYR A 306 7.87 5.32 9.44
N PHE A 307 8.76 5.99 8.70
CA PHE A 307 8.44 6.52 7.37
C PHE A 307 8.14 5.42 6.35
N GLN A 308 8.86 4.29 6.43
CA GLN A 308 8.62 3.14 5.58
C GLN A 308 7.22 2.56 5.80
N GLU A 309 6.85 2.29 7.05
CA GLU A 309 5.58 1.64 7.38
C GLU A 309 4.39 2.58 7.17
N MET A 310 4.49 3.86 7.54
CA MET A 310 3.46 4.84 7.24
C MET A 310 3.23 4.98 5.73
N GLY A 311 4.32 5.02 4.95
CA GLY A 311 4.25 5.11 3.50
C GLY A 311 3.65 3.85 2.87
N ARG A 312 4.02 2.67 3.37
CA ARG A 312 3.44 1.39 2.93
C ARG A 312 1.93 1.35 3.18
N ILE A 313 1.48 1.68 4.40
CA ILE A 313 0.04 1.72 4.73
C ILE A 313 -0.68 2.71 3.81
N PHE A 314 -0.12 3.90 3.59
CA PHE A 314 -0.72 4.92 2.72
C PHE A 314 -0.85 4.44 1.27
N GLN A 315 0.17 3.75 0.76
CA GLN A 315 0.18 3.19 -0.60
C GLN A 315 -0.78 1.99 -0.73
N GLU A 316 -0.87 1.12 0.27
CA GLU A 316 -1.80 -0.02 0.28
C GLU A 316 -3.27 0.41 0.35
N LEU A 317 -3.53 1.63 0.84
CA LEU A 317 -4.85 2.26 0.81
C LEU A 317 -5.17 2.94 -0.53
N ASP A 318 -4.28 2.89 -1.52
CA ASP A 318 -4.59 3.31 -2.89
C ASP A 318 -5.63 2.35 -3.50
N LEU A 319 -6.88 2.81 -3.55
CA LEU A 319 -8.02 2.03 -4.01
C LEU A 319 -7.97 1.86 -5.53
N GLN A 320 -7.22 0.87 -6.01
CA GLN A 320 -7.11 0.53 -7.44
C GLN A 320 -8.40 -0.07 -8.06
N VAL A 321 -9.45 -0.22 -7.25
CA VAL A 321 -10.68 -0.91 -7.60
C VAL A 321 -11.57 -0.12 -8.59
N GLY A 322 -12.23 -0.85 -9.49
CA GLY A 322 -13.21 -0.34 -10.45
C GLY A 322 -14.47 0.21 -9.77
N LEU A 323 -14.86 1.41 -10.18
CA LEU A 323 -15.85 2.31 -9.58
C LEU A 323 -17.33 1.92 -9.74
N ALA A 324 -17.64 0.78 -10.38
CA ALA A 324 -18.95 0.62 -11.03
C ALA A 324 -20.12 0.34 -10.08
N GLU A 325 -19.89 -0.13 -8.84
CA GLU A 325 -20.97 -0.66 -7.99
C GLU A 325 -21.24 0.13 -6.69
N SER A 326 -20.25 0.77 -6.05
CA SER A 326 -20.44 1.51 -4.78
C SER A 326 -20.11 3.00 -4.91
N THR A 327 -21.07 3.88 -4.60
CA THR A 327 -20.87 5.33 -4.53
C THR A 327 -19.94 5.71 -3.39
N ALA A 328 -20.02 5.03 -2.24
CA ALA A 328 -19.17 5.28 -1.08
C ALA A 328 -17.69 5.02 -1.40
N LEU A 329 -17.40 3.93 -2.12
CA LEU A 329 -16.03 3.64 -2.57
C LEU A 329 -15.52 4.68 -3.59
N ALA A 330 -16.39 5.15 -4.49
CA ALA A 330 -16.06 6.19 -5.45
C ALA A 330 -15.75 7.53 -4.78
N GLU A 331 -16.55 7.93 -3.80
CA GLU A 331 -16.32 9.14 -2.99
C GLU A 331 -15.03 9.04 -2.18
N LEU A 332 -14.77 7.89 -1.55
CA LEU A 332 -13.53 7.64 -0.81
C LEU A 332 -12.30 7.76 -1.72
N LYS A 333 -12.35 7.16 -2.91
CA LYS A 333 -11.27 7.27 -3.91
C LYS A 333 -11.08 8.72 -4.37
N LYS A 334 -12.17 9.46 -4.56
CA LYS A 334 -12.11 10.88 -4.91
C LYS A 334 -11.41 11.69 -3.81
N SER A 335 -11.81 11.55 -2.54
CA SER A 335 -11.16 12.22 -1.40
C SER A 335 -9.69 11.80 -1.27
N TYR A 336 -9.34 10.54 -1.52
CA TYR A 336 -7.95 10.10 -1.57
C TYR A 336 -7.13 10.88 -2.60
N LEU A 337 -7.62 10.95 -3.85
CA LEU A 337 -6.90 11.57 -4.96
C LEU A 337 -6.87 13.10 -4.89
N GLU A 338 -7.95 13.73 -4.42
CA GLU A 338 -8.11 15.19 -4.42
C GLU A 338 -7.64 15.85 -3.12
N GLU A 339 -7.66 15.15 -1.98
CA GLU A 339 -7.37 15.75 -0.67
C GLU A 339 -6.16 15.09 0.00
N SER A 340 -6.23 13.78 0.26
CA SER A 340 -5.24 13.10 1.10
C SER A 340 -3.87 12.99 0.41
N ARG A 341 -3.83 12.53 -0.84
CA ARG A 341 -2.58 12.37 -1.59
C ARG A 341 -1.87 13.71 -1.85
N PRO A 342 -2.55 14.78 -2.32
CA PRO A 342 -1.90 16.08 -2.45
C PRO A 342 -1.39 16.63 -1.11
N GLY A 343 -2.13 16.40 -0.01
CA GLY A 343 -1.71 16.77 1.34
C GLY A 343 -0.40 16.11 1.76
N VAL A 344 -0.30 14.78 1.60
CA VAL A 344 0.92 14.02 1.91
C VAL A 344 2.08 14.43 1.01
N VAL A 345 1.84 14.60 -0.31
CA VAL A 345 2.87 15.08 -1.24
C VAL A 345 3.41 16.45 -0.82
N LYS A 346 2.54 17.37 -0.39
CA LYS A 346 2.95 18.67 0.12
C LYS A 346 3.80 18.56 1.39
N GLN A 347 3.39 17.72 2.35
CA GLN A 347 4.14 17.50 3.59
C GLN A 347 5.53 16.89 3.32
N LEU A 348 5.60 15.83 2.51
CA LEU A 348 6.87 15.21 2.13
C LEU A 348 7.76 16.18 1.33
N SER A 349 7.18 17.02 0.48
CA SER A 349 7.91 18.05 -0.25
C SER A 349 8.50 19.12 0.69
N GLY A 350 7.79 19.48 1.76
CA GLY A 350 8.30 20.36 2.81
C GLY A 350 9.48 19.72 3.54
N GLN A 351 9.33 18.47 3.98
CA GLN A 351 10.40 17.72 4.65
C GLN A 351 11.64 17.53 3.76
N MET A 352 11.45 17.38 2.44
CA MET A 352 12.55 17.31 1.48
C MET A 352 13.40 18.58 1.43
N GLN A 353 12.86 19.73 1.82
CA GLN A 353 13.61 20.98 1.88
C GLN A 353 14.41 21.12 3.18
N GLU A 354 14.19 20.24 4.15
CA GLU A 354 14.88 20.28 5.42
C GLU A 354 16.33 19.82 5.30
N TRP A 355 17.24 20.61 5.83
CA TRP A 355 18.68 20.30 5.83
C TRP A 355 18.98 18.93 6.46
N THR A 356 18.39 18.64 7.62
CA THR A 356 18.82 17.50 8.45
C THR A 356 18.03 16.22 8.19
N ASP A 357 16.69 16.29 8.13
CA ASP A 357 15.84 15.10 8.14
C ASP A 357 15.31 14.69 6.74
N HIS A 358 15.65 15.42 5.65
CA HIS A 358 15.15 15.11 4.30
C HIS A 358 15.40 13.66 3.85
N TRP A 359 16.44 13.02 4.39
CA TRP A 359 16.78 11.64 4.06
C TRP A 359 15.64 10.64 4.37
N ALA A 360 14.80 10.94 5.36
CA ALA A 360 13.72 10.06 5.80
C ALA A 360 12.63 9.91 4.73
N VAL A 361 12.46 10.92 3.87
CA VAL A 361 11.49 10.88 2.77
C VAL A 361 11.82 9.77 1.77
N PHE A 362 13.10 9.47 1.55
CA PHE A 362 13.52 8.36 0.68
C PHE A 362 13.21 6.97 1.27
N ARG A 363 12.73 6.89 2.51
CA ARG A 363 12.23 5.64 3.11
C ARG A 363 10.76 5.38 2.83
N VAL A 364 10.02 6.38 2.36
CA VAL A 364 8.61 6.23 1.98
C VAL A 364 8.53 5.40 0.69
N PRO A 365 7.83 4.24 0.68
CA PRO A 365 7.60 3.47 -0.53
C PRO A 365 6.87 4.31 -1.58
N GLY A 366 7.35 4.24 -2.83
CA GLY A 366 6.78 5.03 -3.92
C GLY A 366 7.08 6.53 -3.88
N HIS A 367 8.01 7.00 -3.03
CA HIS A 367 8.40 8.43 -3.00
C HIS A 367 8.85 8.95 -4.37
N ASP A 368 9.47 8.12 -5.19
CA ASP A 368 9.87 8.41 -6.56
C ASP A 368 8.66 8.72 -7.46
N THR A 369 7.57 7.95 -7.31
CA THR A 369 6.31 8.22 -8.02
C THR A 369 5.55 9.43 -7.46
N LEU A 370 5.76 9.77 -6.18
CA LEU A 370 5.13 10.90 -5.52
C LEU A 370 5.86 12.23 -5.78
N LEU A 371 7.21 12.19 -5.85
CA LEU A 371 8.07 13.38 -5.85
C LEU A 371 8.97 13.50 -7.08
N GLY A 372 9.32 12.39 -7.75
CA GLY A 372 10.10 12.39 -8.99
C GLY A 372 11.62 12.49 -8.86
N PHE A 373 12.23 12.20 -7.69
CA PHE A 373 13.67 12.36 -7.47
C PHE A 373 14.28 11.25 -6.59
N SER A 374 15.59 10.96 -6.75
CA SER A 374 16.31 9.84 -6.11
C SER A 374 17.22 10.19 -4.93
N GLU A 375 17.85 11.37 -4.92
CA GLU A 375 18.60 11.92 -3.77
C GLU A 375 18.85 13.42 -3.99
N MET A 376 18.96 14.22 -2.92
CA MET A 376 19.37 15.62 -3.05
C MET A 376 20.88 15.69 -3.38
N PRO A 377 21.31 16.25 -4.53
CA PRO A 377 22.73 16.46 -4.83
C PRO A 377 23.40 17.37 -3.80
N LEU A 378 24.71 17.18 -3.55
CA LEU A 378 25.44 17.94 -2.53
C LEU A 378 25.37 19.45 -2.79
N GLY A 379 25.53 19.90 -4.04
CA GLY A 379 25.39 21.31 -4.39
C GLY A 379 24.01 21.90 -4.06
N LYS A 380 22.92 21.13 -4.22
CA LYS A 380 21.58 21.56 -3.77
C LYS A 380 21.48 21.59 -2.26
N LEU A 381 22.00 20.56 -1.58
CA LEU A 381 22.03 20.50 -0.13
C LEU A 381 22.72 21.72 0.45
N LEU A 382 23.93 22.08 -0.02
CA LEU A 382 24.69 23.23 0.46
C LEU A 382 23.93 24.57 0.33
N LYS A 383 23.03 24.67 -0.65
CA LYS A 383 22.16 25.84 -0.88
C LYS A 383 20.89 25.81 -0.03
N SER A 384 20.53 24.67 0.56
CA SER A 384 19.39 24.57 1.47
C SER A 384 19.68 25.33 2.77
N PRO A 385 18.70 26.07 3.32
CA PRO A 385 18.89 26.83 4.54
C PRO A 385 19.08 25.90 5.73
N ILE A 386 20.08 26.20 6.56
CA ILE A 386 20.29 25.49 7.82
C ILE A 386 19.17 25.87 8.81
N PRO A 387 18.51 24.90 9.46
CA PRO A 387 17.39 25.14 10.36
C PRO A 387 17.73 26.16 11.43
N THR A 388 16.77 27.03 11.77
CA THR A 388 16.90 28.12 12.76
C THR A 388 17.85 29.27 12.35
N LEU A 389 18.90 28.98 11.57
CA LEU A 389 19.78 30.02 11.03
C LEU A 389 19.13 30.72 9.83
N GLY A 390 18.42 29.97 8.99
CA GLY A 390 17.85 30.47 7.73
C GLY A 390 18.91 30.86 6.71
N ILE A 391 20.14 30.36 6.87
CA ILE A 391 21.31 30.70 6.07
C ILE A 391 21.79 29.41 5.39
N PRO A 392 22.02 29.41 4.07
CA PRO A 392 22.63 28.28 3.37
C PRO A 392 24.05 27.99 3.87
N ALA A 393 24.46 26.73 3.87
CA ALA A 393 25.83 26.35 4.21
C ALA A 393 26.88 26.94 3.24
N SER A 394 26.47 27.21 2.00
CA SER A 394 27.27 27.88 0.96
C SER A 394 27.41 29.39 1.15
N ASP A 395 26.62 30.04 2.01
CA ASP A 395 26.72 31.50 2.24
C ASP A 395 27.80 31.82 3.29
N LEU A 396 29.05 31.53 2.93
CA LEU A 396 30.21 31.74 3.81
C LEU A 396 30.31 33.18 4.34
N PRO A 397 30.05 34.25 3.55
CA PRO A 397 30.04 35.61 4.06
C PRO A 397 29.04 35.84 5.19
N VAL A 398 27.80 35.39 5.02
CA VAL A 398 26.75 35.58 6.04
C VAL A 398 27.06 34.72 7.26
N LEU A 399 27.50 33.47 7.08
CA LEU A 399 27.90 32.59 8.19
C LEU A 399 29.06 33.19 9.01
N LEU A 400 30.11 33.72 8.37
CA LEU A 400 31.23 34.41 9.02
C LEU A 400 30.86 35.77 9.62
N SER A 401 29.64 36.25 9.40
CA SER A 401 29.12 37.48 10.03
C SER A 401 28.22 37.22 11.25
N LEU A 402 27.86 35.96 11.49
CA LEU A 402 26.92 35.55 12.53
C LEU A 402 27.49 35.83 13.92
N SER A 403 26.82 36.64 14.75
CA SER A 403 27.33 36.95 16.09
C SER A 403 27.15 35.76 17.05
N PHE A 404 28.09 35.61 17.97
CA PHE A 404 28.03 34.60 19.02
C PHE A 404 26.77 34.71 19.88
N GLN A 405 26.30 35.93 20.17
CA GLN A 405 25.05 36.17 20.87
C GLN A 405 23.83 35.58 20.15
N ARG A 406 23.77 35.70 18.81
CA ARG A 406 22.67 35.11 18.04
C ARG A 406 22.67 33.60 18.18
N VAL A 407 23.83 32.95 18.07
CA VAL A 407 23.94 31.50 18.29
C VAL A 407 23.55 31.09 19.70
N ARG A 408 23.99 31.81 20.73
CA ARG A 408 23.64 31.51 22.14
C ARG A 408 22.17 31.73 22.46
N SER A 409 21.47 32.59 21.71
CA SER A 409 20.05 32.87 21.93
C SER A 409 19.15 31.67 21.58
N PHE A 410 19.65 30.73 20.79
CA PHE A 410 18.90 29.53 20.43
C PHE A 410 18.96 28.49 21.55
N LYS A 411 17.80 28.18 22.15
CA LYS A 411 17.69 27.14 23.20
C LYS A 411 17.79 25.72 22.64
N LEU A 412 17.29 25.50 21.43
CA LEU A 412 17.33 24.25 20.70
C LEU A 412 17.44 24.59 19.22
N ILE A 413 18.43 24.05 18.51
CA ILE A 413 18.57 24.21 17.07
C ILE A 413 18.41 22.81 16.47
N PRO A 414 17.30 22.49 15.82
CA PRO A 414 17.15 21.20 15.14
C PRO A 414 18.33 20.98 14.20
N GLY A 415 19.05 19.87 14.40
CA GLY A 415 20.18 19.51 13.57
C GLY A 415 21.44 20.35 13.80
N CYS A 416 21.49 21.23 14.82
CA CYS A 416 22.73 21.83 15.28
C CYS A 416 22.95 21.72 16.79
N ARG A 417 24.20 21.51 17.18
CA ARG A 417 24.65 21.37 18.55
C ARG A 417 25.60 22.52 18.92
N PRO A 418 25.19 23.44 19.80
CA PRO A 418 26.14 24.36 20.40
C PRO A 418 27.01 23.60 21.42
N LEU A 419 28.33 23.72 21.29
CA LEU A 419 29.27 23.16 22.25
C LEU A 419 29.60 24.18 23.35
N ALA A 420 29.75 23.65 24.57
CA ALA A 420 30.18 24.44 25.70
C ALA A 420 31.54 25.11 25.39
N PRO A 421 31.72 26.38 25.77
CA PRO A 421 33.00 27.05 25.59
C PRO A 421 34.12 26.27 26.29
N TYR A 422 35.24 26.12 25.60
CA TYR A 422 36.45 25.48 26.13
C TYR A 422 37.65 26.40 25.96
N THR A 423 38.72 26.14 26.71
CA THR A 423 39.92 26.98 26.71
C THR A 423 41.10 26.18 26.21
N GLU A 424 41.81 26.69 25.20
CA GLU A 424 43.09 26.15 24.78
C GLU A 424 44.21 27.11 25.18
N THR A 425 45.28 26.55 25.74
CA THR A 425 46.49 27.31 26.08
C THR A 425 47.60 26.87 25.15
N LYS A 426 48.09 27.81 24.34
CA LYS A 426 49.20 27.58 23.42
C LYS A 426 50.22 28.70 23.58
N ASP A 427 51.48 28.31 23.77
CA ASP A 427 52.62 29.22 23.89
C ASP A 427 52.42 30.31 24.97
N GLY A 428 51.81 29.94 26.10
CA GLY A 428 51.53 30.85 27.22
C GLY A 428 50.33 31.79 27.01
N SER A 429 49.68 31.75 25.85
CA SER A 429 48.44 32.48 25.57
C SER A 429 47.22 31.57 25.72
N SER A 430 46.21 32.03 26.46
CA SER A 430 44.96 31.31 26.65
C SER A 430 43.88 31.90 25.77
N ARG A 431 43.17 31.07 24.98
CA ARG A 431 42.03 31.50 24.15
C ARG A 431 40.82 30.65 24.48
N GLN A 432 39.67 31.31 24.55
CA GLN A 432 38.38 30.65 24.67
C GLN A 432 37.81 30.38 23.29
N TYR A 433 37.34 29.16 23.10
CA TYR A 433 36.70 28.70 21.88
C TYR A 433 35.26 28.29 22.19
N SER A 434 34.35 28.52 21.25
CA SER A 434 33.02 27.93 21.25
C SER A 434 32.65 27.54 19.83
N ARG A 435 31.78 26.55 19.69
CA ARG A 435 31.47 25.95 18.41
C ARG A 435 29.98 25.72 18.26
N LEU A 436 29.49 25.89 17.04
CA LEU A 436 28.18 25.41 16.61
C LEU A 436 28.37 24.39 15.50
N ASP A 437 27.97 23.15 15.76
CA ASP A 437 28.07 22.05 14.79
C ASP A 437 26.70 21.78 14.20
N CYS A 438 26.53 21.84 12.89
CA CYS A 438 25.28 21.59 12.18
C CYS A 438 25.42 20.37 11.25
N PHE A 439 24.42 19.51 11.21
CA PHE A 439 24.50 18.19 10.58
C PHE A 439 23.43 17.99 9.52
N SER A 440 23.82 17.36 8.41
CA SER A 440 22.88 16.80 7.43
C SER A 440 23.18 15.34 7.16
N TYR A 441 22.12 14.58 6.94
CA TYR A 441 22.18 13.13 6.76
C TYR A 441 21.61 12.72 5.39
N GLY A 442 21.93 11.50 4.99
CA GLY A 442 21.47 10.83 3.78
C GLY A 442 20.97 9.43 4.11
N PRO A 443 20.21 8.79 3.21
CA PRO A 443 19.72 7.43 3.43
C PRO A 443 20.86 6.41 3.31
N ARG A 444 20.97 5.48 4.26
CA ARG A 444 21.85 4.31 4.14
C ARG A 444 21.33 3.31 3.10
N THR A 445 22.24 2.64 2.40
CA THR A 445 21.89 1.60 1.42
C THR A 445 21.67 0.23 2.07
N ASP A 446 22.29 -0.02 3.22
CA ASP A 446 22.34 -1.32 3.91
C ASP A 446 21.28 -1.47 5.02
N THR A 447 20.72 -0.36 5.51
CA THR A 447 19.76 -0.31 6.61
C THR A 447 18.68 0.74 6.34
N LEU A 448 17.66 0.81 7.19
CA LEU A 448 16.65 1.89 7.16
C LEU A 448 17.16 3.20 7.77
N GLY A 449 18.32 3.19 8.43
CA GLY A 449 18.88 4.34 9.12
C GLY A 449 19.48 5.41 8.22
N ALA A 450 20.13 6.38 8.84
CA ALA A 450 20.74 7.52 8.17
C ALA A 450 22.27 7.44 8.23
N TRP A 451 22.95 8.06 7.27
CA TRP A 451 24.38 8.29 7.30
C TRP A 451 24.69 9.79 7.22
N PRO A 452 25.73 10.27 7.93
CA PRO A 452 26.13 11.67 7.92
C PRO A 452 26.73 12.09 6.57
N ARG A 453 26.12 13.09 5.91
CA ARG A 453 26.60 13.64 4.63
C ARG A 453 27.55 14.81 4.81
N ILE A 454 27.22 15.70 5.73
CA ILE A 454 28.01 16.89 6.03
C ILE A 454 27.84 17.30 7.49
N GLU A 455 28.95 17.66 8.12
CA GLU A 455 28.97 18.45 9.35
C GLU A 455 29.58 19.83 9.03
N MET A 456 28.88 20.90 9.40
CA MET A 456 29.39 22.26 9.31
C MET A 456 29.64 22.81 10.71
N ARG A 457 30.82 23.39 10.94
CA ARG A 457 31.23 23.93 12.23
C ARG A 457 31.49 25.42 12.12
N LEU A 458 30.83 26.22 12.94
CA LEU A 458 31.18 27.63 13.13
C LEU A 458 32.04 27.75 14.38
N VAL A 459 33.30 28.17 14.23
CA VAL A 459 34.26 28.28 15.33
C VAL A 459 34.41 29.74 15.75
N TYR A 460 34.07 30.02 17.00
CA TYR A 460 34.25 31.32 17.63
C TYR A 460 35.48 31.26 18.52
N ALA A 461 36.46 32.13 18.28
CA ALA A 461 37.67 32.23 19.09
C ALA A 461 37.78 33.62 19.70
N SER A 462 38.09 33.68 21.00
CA SER A 462 38.41 34.94 21.66
C SER A 462 39.82 35.41 21.29
N GLN A 463 40.08 36.70 21.53
CA GLN A 463 41.45 37.21 21.53
C GLN A 463 42.25 36.60 22.69
N ALA A 464 43.58 36.56 22.55
CA ALA A 464 44.48 36.04 23.58
C ALA A 464 44.21 36.70 24.94
N ASN A 465 44.06 35.86 25.97
CA ASN A 465 43.79 36.23 27.35
C ASN A 465 42.50 37.04 27.56
N ARG A 466 41.52 36.93 26.65
CA ARG A 466 40.18 37.53 26.77
C ARG A 466 39.09 36.46 26.68
N GLY A 467 37.93 36.74 27.25
CA GLY A 467 36.74 35.91 27.09
C GLY A 467 36.06 36.07 25.73
N LEU A 468 35.16 35.16 25.39
CA LEU A 468 34.30 35.29 24.21
C LEU A 468 33.29 36.45 24.39
N LEU A 469 33.33 37.43 23.49
CA LEU A 469 32.40 38.56 23.47
C LEU A 469 31.10 38.20 22.74
N SER A 470 30.01 38.91 23.07
CA SER A 470 28.68 38.69 22.49
C SER A 470 28.63 38.95 20.98
N ASP A 471 29.37 39.94 20.50
CA ASP A 471 29.49 40.33 19.09
C ASP A 471 30.60 39.58 18.34
N GLN A 472 31.29 38.65 19.01
CA GLN A 472 32.34 37.84 18.41
C GLN A 472 31.78 37.08 17.19
N LYS A 473 32.48 37.20 16.07
CA LYS A 473 32.19 36.50 14.82
C LYS A 473 32.99 35.20 14.74
N PRO A 474 32.58 34.22 13.93
CA PRO A 474 33.37 33.02 13.72
C PRO A 474 34.70 33.41 13.09
N SER A 475 35.79 32.83 13.59
CA SER A 475 37.10 32.95 12.95
C SER A 475 37.18 32.03 11.73
N GLU A 476 36.59 30.85 11.84
CA GLU A 476 36.70 29.78 10.86
C GLU A 476 35.38 29.02 10.70
N ILE A 477 35.17 28.48 9.50
CA ILE A 477 34.15 27.49 9.20
C ILE A 477 34.86 26.20 8.79
N TYR A 478 34.45 25.07 9.36
CA TYR A 478 34.88 23.76 8.93
C TYR A 478 33.71 23.01 8.31
N PHE A 479 33.96 22.35 7.19
CA PHE A 479 33.07 21.34 6.63
C PHE A 479 33.74 19.98 6.73
N LEU A 480 32.97 19.00 7.18
CA LEU A 480 33.38 17.61 7.24
C LEU A 480 32.49 16.80 6.31
N PHE A 481 33.09 16.13 5.34
CA PHE A 481 32.38 15.27 4.38
C PHE A 481 32.86 13.83 4.54
N PRO A 482 32.08 12.95 5.19
CA PRO A 482 32.44 11.54 5.32
C PRO A 482 32.60 10.89 3.94
N LEU A 483 33.69 10.16 3.73
CA LEU A 483 33.96 9.45 2.49
C LEU A 483 33.04 8.23 2.41
N PRO A 484 32.16 8.12 1.39
CA PRO A 484 31.33 6.94 1.22
C PRO A 484 32.19 5.70 0.91
N GLU A 485 31.74 4.53 1.36
CA GLU A 485 32.45 3.27 1.12
C GLU A 485 32.64 3.00 -0.38
N GLY A 486 33.85 2.54 -0.75
CA GLY A 486 34.19 2.23 -2.14
C GLY A 486 34.50 3.44 -3.03
N ARG A 487 34.40 4.69 -2.54
CA ARG A 487 34.78 5.89 -3.33
C ARG A 487 36.28 6.15 -3.26
N VAL A 488 36.85 6.59 -4.39
CA VAL A 488 38.26 7.00 -4.46
C VAL A 488 38.41 8.41 -3.88
N GLU A 489 39.36 8.58 -2.94
CA GLU A 489 39.60 9.84 -2.23
C GLU A 489 39.76 11.05 -3.16
N ASN A 490 40.58 10.92 -4.19
CA ASN A 490 40.83 12.03 -5.13
C ASN A 490 39.56 12.43 -5.88
N GLU A 491 38.77 11.48 -6.40
CA GLU A 491 37.54 11.79 -7.14
C GLU A 491 36.50 12.43 -6.23
N PHE A 492 36.36 11.93 -5.01
CA PHE A 492 35.47 12.48 -4.00
C PHE A 492 35.87 13.91 -3.62
N GLN A 493 37.16 14.18 -3.41
CA GLN A 493 37.67 15.53 -3.15
C GLN A 493 37.31 16.49 -4.29
N LYS A 494 37.54 16.08 -5.55
CA LYS A 494 37.24 16.91 -6.71
C LYS A 494 35.77 17.27 -6.79
N GLN A 495 34.90 16.27 -6.61
CA GLN A 495 33.46 16.45 -6.61
C GLN A 495 33.03 17.42 -5.51
N VAL A 496 33.44 17.19 -4.26
CA VAL A 496 33.05 18.03 -3.11
C VAL A 496 33.52 19.48 -3.29
N MET A 497 34.76 19.68 -3.71
CA MET A 497 35.31 21.03 -3.90
C MET A 497 34.68 21.77 -5.07
N SER A 498 34.30 21.05 -6.13
CA SER A 498 33.54 21.61 -7.26
C SER A 498 32.14 22.03 -6.80
N ASP A 499 31.40 21.12 -6.18
CA ASP A 499 30.02 21.36 -5.71
C ASP A 499 29.98 22.50 -4.69
N LEU A 500 30.96 22.57 -3.78
CA LEU A 500 31.07 23.65 -2.79
C LEU A 500 31.37 25.00 -3.46
N ALA A 501 32.32 25.05 -4.39
CA ALA A 501 32.67 26.29 -5.08
C ALA A 501 31.50 26.82 -5.93
N GLU A 502 30.79 25.93 -6.61
CA GLU A 502 29.60 26.25 -7.40
C GLU A 502 28.47 26.74 -6.51
N ALA A 503 28.14 26.02 -5.43
CA ALA A 503 27.11 26.43 -4.48
C ALA A 503 27.41 27.81 -3.88
N VAL A 504 28.67 28.08 -3.50
CA VAL A 504 29.09 29.39 -2.98
C VAL A 504 28.93 30.48 -4.04
N ARG A 505 29.34 30.23 -5.28
CA ARG A 505 29.21 31.18 -6.40
C ARG A 505 27.75 31.57 -6.62
N GLU A 506 26.87 30.58 -6.69
CA GLU A 506 25.44 30.79 -6.95
C GLU A 506 24.73 31.49 -5.78
N THR A 507 25.08 31.14 -4.54
CA THR A 507 24.38 31.69 -3.36
C THR A 507 24.80 33.12 -3.06
N THR A 508 26.07 33.45 -3.27
CA THR A 508 26.61 34.76 -2.87
C THR A 508 26.64 35.78 -3.99
N GLU A 509 26.46 35.36 -5.25
CA GLU A 509 26.68 36.16 -6.46
C GLU A 509 28.08 36.81 -6.52
N ARG A 510 29.07 36.21 -5.81
CA ARG A 510 30.43 36.75 -5.70
C ARG A 510 31.42 36.03 -6.61
N GLU A 511 32.52 36.72 -6.89
CA GLU A 511 33.66 36.15 -7.61
C GLU A 511 34.30 35.03 -6.76
N VAL A 512 34.29 33.81 -7.32
CA VAL A 512 34.98 32.64 -6.78
C VAL A 512 36.20 32.35 -7.66
N ALA A 513 37.40 32.58 -7.11
CA ALA A 513 38.67 32.44 -7.82
C ALA A 513 39.53 31.32 -7.20
N PRO A 514 40.12 30.41 -8.00
CA PRO A 514 41.10 29.43 -7.52
C PRO A 514 42.25 30.05 -6.70
N ILE A 515 42.75 29.34 -5.69
CA ILE A 515 43.93 29.80 -4.92
C ILE A 515 45.22 29.66 -5.73
N ASP A 516 45.32 28.60 -6.53
CA ASP A 516 46.50 28.28 -7.33
C ASP A 516 46.35 28.71 -8.79
N ARG A 517 47.43 28.56 -9.58
CA ARG A 517 47.45 28.89 -11.00
C ARG A 517 46.80 27.81 -11.88
N SER A 518 46.29 26.72 -11.31
CA SER A 518 45.75 25.59 -12.08
C SER A 518 44.41 25.92 -12.74
N GLY A 519 43.73 26.98 -12.28
CA GLY A 519 42.37 27.30 -12.71
C GLY A 519 41.29 26.41 -12.06
N SER A 520 41.69 25.45 -11.22
CA SER A 520 40.79 24.51 -10.55
C SER A 520 40.54 24.87 -9.09
N THR A 521 39.32 24.65 -8.61
CA THR A 521 38.95 24.85 -7.19
C THR A 521 39.27 23.65 -6.30
N GLU A 522 39.79 22.56 -6.87
CA GLU A 522 40.14 21.30 -6.18
C GLU A 522 41.12 21.48 -5.00
N ASN A 523 42.00 22.48 -5.08
CA ASN A 523 42.99 22.81 -4.05
C ASN A 523 42.59 24.02 -3.19
N GLY A 524 41.33 24.46 -3.29
CA GLY A 524 40.81 25.62 -2.59
C GLY A 524 40.58 26.84 -3.49
N PHE A 525 39.81 27.78 -2.97
CA PHE A 525 39.36 28.97 -3.70
C PHE A 525 39.21 30.17 -2.76
N ARG A 526 39.10 31.37 -3.34
CA ARG A 526 38.82 32.62 -2.64
C ARG A 526 37.47 33.15 -3.07
N VAL A 527 36.73 33.68 -2.11
CA VAL A 527 35.50 34.44 -2.35
C VAL A 527 35.81 35.90 -2.09
N ARG A 528 35.62 36.75 -3.10
CA ARG A 528 35.84 38.19 -2.98
C ARG A 528 34.50 38.93 -2.90
N GLY A 529 34.35 39.80 -1.91
CA GLY A 529 33.25 40.76 -1.82
C GLY A 529 33.74 42.10 -1.30
N GLU A 530 32.84 43.08 -1.19
CA GLU A 530 33.15 44.43 -0.71
C GLU A 530 33.86 44.41 0.66
N GLY A 531 35.18 44.59 0.65
CA GLY A 531 36.01 44.61 1.87
C GLY A 531 36.15 43.27 2.61
N LEU A 532 35.72 42.14 2.01
CA LEU A 532 35.80 40.81 2.62
C LEU A 532 36.43 39.81 1.65
N THR A 533 37.57 39.23 2.05
CA THR A 533 38.16 38.08 1.36
C THR A 533 38.03 36.84 2.24
N ILE A 534 37.36 35.81 1.75
CA ILE A 534 37.28 34.51 2.39
C ILE A 534 38.19 33.56 1.62
N THR A 535 39.02 32.81 2.34
CA THR A 535 39.88 31.77 1.74
C THR A 535 39.35 30.41 2.17
N VAL A 536 38.98 29.57 1.20
CA VAL A 536 38.70 28.15 1.37
C VAL A 536 39.97 27.37 1.04
N TYR A 537 40.60 26.78 2.04
CA TYR A 537 41.91 26.16 1.92
C TYR A 537 41.85 24.80 1.22
N LYS A 538 43.03 24.30 0.82
CA LYS A 538 43.19 22.93 0.34
C LYS A 538 42.63 21.95 1.38
N PRO A 539 41.76 21.02 0.99
CA PRO A 539 41.17 20.09 1.92
C PRO A 539 42.15 18.99 2.33
N SER A 540 41.88 18.34 3.46
CA SER A 540 42.67 17.22 3.97
C SER A 540 41.77 16.07 4.41
N PHE A 541 42.22 14.83 4.22
CA PHE A 541 41.52 13.67 4.77
C PHE A 541 41.95 13.43 6.22
N GLU A 542 40.96 13.35 7.10
CA GLU A 542 41.15 12.98 8.50
C GLU A 542 40.50 11.62 8.79
N PRO A 543 41.09 10.80 9.67
CA PRO A 543 40.42 9.61 10.18
C PRO A 543 39.20 10.03 11.02
N LEU A 544 38.05 9.42 10.73
CA LEU A 544 36.87 9.51 11.60
C LEU A 544 36.98 8.40 12.66
N TYR A 545 36.37 7.25 12.40
CA TYR A 545 36.36 6.10 13.28
C TYR A 545 36.67 4.84 12.46
N GLU A 546 37.33 3.87 13.08
CA GLU A 546 37.83 2.66 12.41
C GLU A 546 38.61 2.97 11.12
N LYS A 547 38.17 2.41 9.97
CA LYS A 547 38.78 2.60 8.64
C LYS A 547 38.10 3.71 7.84
N ARG A 548 37.21 4.49 8.45
CA ARG A 548 36.48 5.58 7.77
C ARG A 548 37.25 6.89 7.83
N LYS A 549 37.14 7.66 6.76
CA LYS A 549 37.80 8.97 6.60
C LYS A 549 36.76 10.04 6.28
N ALA A 550 37.08 11.29 6.56
CA ALA A 550 36.33 12.43 6.07
C ALA A 550 37.24 13.43 5.39
N LEU A 551 36.73 14.08 4.35
CA LEU A 551 37.35 15.25 3.76
C LEU A 551 37.01 16.47 4.62
N VAL A 552 38.04 17.14 5.13
CA VAL A 552 37.91 18.35 5.94
C VAL A 552 38.26 19.55 5.08
N VAL A 553 37.31 20.49 4.99
CA VAL A 553 37.47 21.74 4.26
C VAL A 553 37.38 22.90 5.24
N ARG A 554 38.37 23.79 5.23
CA ARG A 554 38.41 24.97 6.12
C ARG A 554 38.22 26.25 5.31
N ALA A 555 37.33 27.12 5.78
CA ALA A 555 37.14 28.47 5.28
C ALA A 555 37.43 29.50 6.38
N GLU A 556 38.14 30.57 6.03
CA GLU A 556 38.55 31.61 6.98
C GLU A 556 38.41 33.00 6.36
N ARG A 557 38.01 33.98 7.17
CA ARG A 557 38.08 35.39 6.80
C ARG A 557 39.53 35.86 6.87
N LYS A 558 40.09 36.35 5.76
CA LYS A 558 41.33 37.12 5.80
C LYS A 558 41.03 38.58 6.12
N GLY A 559 41.67 39.07 7.19
CA GLY A 559 41.64 40.46 7.62
C GLY A 559 42.49 41.37 6.75
#